data_AF-A0A931R0R8-F1
#
_entry.id   AF-A0A931R0R8-F1
#
_cell.length_a   1.000
_cell.length_b   1.000
_cell.length_c   1.000
_cell.angle_alpha   90.00
_cell.angle_beta   90.00
_cell.angle_gamma   90.00
#
_symmetry.space_group_name_H-M   'P 1'
#
loop_
_entity.id
_entity.type
_entity.pdbx_description
1 polymer ?
#
loop_
_entity_poly.entity_id
_entity_poly.type
_entity_poly.pdbx_seq_one_letter_code
_entity_poly.pdbx_strand_id
1 'polypeptide(L)' 'GDPATNAQILRRVLEGESGPFRNVVLANASAAMAAAGKAADFRQGVKRAAESLDSGAAFEKLRALVSFTQQFAHY' A
#
# COMPACT_ATOMS: atom_id res chain seq x y z
N GLY A 1 7.32 15.84 5.13
CA GLY A 1 8.53 15.01 5.13
C GLY A 1 9.23 15.18 3.80
N ASP A 2 10.55 15.08 3.80
CA ASP A 2 11.34 14.98 2.56
C ASP A 2 11.13 13.62 1.88
N PRO A 3 11.55 13.46 0.61
CA PRO A 3 11.36 12.22 -0.13
C PRO A 3 11.99 10.98 0.53
N ALA A 4 13.18 11.11 1.14
CA ALA A 4 13.88 9.97 1.74
C ALA A 4 13.16 9.48 2.99
N THR A 5 12.72 10.41 3.85
CA THR A 5 11.92 10.09 5.05
C THR A 5 10.61 9.41 4.66
N ASN A 6 9.87 9.95 3.68
CA ASN A 6 8.60 9.35 3.26
C ASN A 6 8.81 7.94 2.66
N ALA A 7 9.88 7.73 1.90
CA ALA A 7 10.21 6.41 1.34
C ALA A 7 10.60 5.38 2.43
N GLN A 8 11.23 5.81 3.52
CA GLN A 8 11.49 4.95 4.66
C GLN A 8 10.20 4.59 5.40
N ILE A 9 9.33 5.57 5.67
CA ILE A 9 8.03 5.33 6.31
C ILE A 9 7.19 4.36 5.49
N LEU A 10 7.11 4.57 4.16
CA LEU A 10 6.37 3.68 3.27
C LEU A 10 6.89 2.25 3.33
N ARG A 11 8.22 2.06 3.26
CA ARG A 11 8.84 0.71 3.35
C ARG A 11 8.47 0.02 4.65
N ARG A 12 8.63 0.71 5.79
CA ARG A 12 8.27 0.19 7.10
C ARG A 12 6.81 -0.28 7.17
N VAL A 13 5.87 0.53 6.64
CA VAL A 13 4.45 0.14 6.58
C VAL A 13 4.24 -1.09 5.70
N LEU A 14 4.88 -1.15 4.52
CA LEU A 14 4.78 -2.28 3.60
C LEU A 14 5.45 -3.56 4.13
N GLU A 15 6.41 -3.42 5.04
CA GLU A 15 7.05 -4.52 5.78
C GLU A 15 6.25 -4.96 7.02
N GLY A 16 5.06 -4.39 7.23
CA GLY A 16 4.13 -4.82 8.27
C GLY A 16 4.25 -4.05 9.59
N GLU A 17 4.99 -2.94 9.65
CA GLU A 17 5.08 -2.16 10.87
C GLU A 17 3.71 -1.64 11.31
N SER A 18 3.37 -1.93 12.57
CA SER A 18 2.16 -1.42 13.21
C SER A 18 2.33 0.02 13.69
N GLY A 19 1.29 0.83 13.58
CA GLY A 19 1.33 2.21 14.07
C GLY A 19 0.40 3.16 13.31
N PRO A 20 0.45 4.46 13.63
CA PRO A 20 -0.45 5.46 13.06
C PRO A 20 -0.32 5.56 11.53
N PHE A 21 0.89 5.42 10.97
CA PHE A 21 1.10 5.43 9.52
C PHE A 21 0.39 4.28 8.82
N ARG A 22 0.47 3.05 9.36
CA ARG A 22 -0.28 1.89 8.85
C ARG A 22 -1.78 2.14 8.93
N ASN A 23 -2.28 2.67 10.04
CA ASN A 23 -3.71 2.93 10.22
C ASN A 23 -4.26 3.89 9.16
N VAL A 24 -3.53 4.97 8.84
CA VAL A 24 -3.92 5.91 7.79
C VAL A 24 -3.89 5.26 6.40
N VAL A 25 -2.89 4.42 6.12
CA VAL A 25 -2.83 3.66 4.86
C VAL A 25 -4.02 2.73 4.72
N LEU A 26 -4.38 1.99 5.76
CA LEU A 26 -5.56 1.10 5.78
C LEU A 26 -6.86 1.88 5.54
N ALA A 27 -7.01 3.04 6.18
CA ALA A 27 -8.19 3.89 6.01
C ALA A 27 -8.32 4.42 4.57
N ASN A 28 -7.24 4.96 4.00
CA ASN A 28 -7.25 5.51 2.64
C ASN A 28 -7.43 4.41 1.59
N ALA A 29 -6.77 3.25 1.77
CA ALA A 29 -6.95 2.10 0.88
C ALA A 29 -8.39 1.56 0.92
N SER A 30 -9.00 1.50 2.11
CA SER A 30 -10.42 1.12 2.26
C SER A 30 -11.35 2.07 1.50
N ALA A 31 -11.16 3.38 1.67
CA ALA A 31 -11.95 4.38 0.94
C ALA A 31 -11.78 4.26 -0.58
N ALA A 32 -10.55 4.04 -1.06
CA ALA A 32 -10.27 3.82 -2.48
C ALA A 32 -10.93 2.52 -3.00
N MET A 33 -10.90 1.44 -2.23
CA MET A 33 -11.58 0.19 -2.59
C MET A 33 -13.09 0.35 -2.66
N ALA A 34 -13.70 1.08 -1.72
CA ALA A 34 -15.12 1.38 -1.74
C ALA A 34 -15.50 2.21 -2.98
N ALA A 35 -14.74 3.29 -3.25
CA ALA A 35 -14.93 4.13 -4.43
C ALA A 35 -14.78 3.35 -5.76
N ALA A 36 -13.91 2.34 -5.79
CA ALA A 36 -13.71 1.46 -6.94
C ALA A 36 -14.74 0.31 -7.04
N GLY A 37 -15.76 0.26 -6.16
CA GLY A 37 -16.72 -0.85 -6.10
C GLY A 37 -16.09 -2.19 -5.74
N LYS A 38 -14.92 -2.17 -5.10
CA LYS A 38 -14.19 -3.36 -4.66
C LYS A 38 -14.46 -3.73 -3.21
N ALA A 39 -15.04 -2.84 -2.41
CA ALA A 39 -15.50 -3.14 -1.05
C ALA A 39 -16.94 -2.62 -0.87
N ALA A 40 -17.79 -3.43 -0.24
CA ALA A 40 -19.18 -3.12 0.06
C ALA A 40 -19.32 -2.06 1.15
N ASP A 41 -18.35 -1.99 2.07
CA ASP A 41 -18.29 -1.00 3.13
C ASP A 41 -16.84 -0.75 3.59
N PHE A 42 -16.68 0.24 4.46
CA PHE A 42 -15.39 0.63 5.00
C PHE A 42 -14.71 -0.46 5.85
N ARG A 43 -15.48 -1.27 6.58
CA ARG A 43 -14.92 -2.34 7.42
C ARG A 43 -14.34 -3.45 6.56
N GLN A 44 -15.06 -3.86 5.52
CA GLN A 44 -14.60 -4.82 4.55
C GLN A 44 -13.36 -4.29 3.81
N GLY A 45 -13.35 -3.01 3.43
CA GLY A 45 -12.19 -2.38 2.79
C GLY A 45 -10.95 -2.39 3.68
N VAL A 46 -11.08 -2.05 4.98
CA VAL A 46 -9.96 -2.12 5.93
C VAL A 46 -9.45 -3.55 6.07
N LYS A 47 -10.34 -4.55 6.18
CA LYS A 47 -9.95 -5.95 6.27
C LYS A 47 -9.13 -6.38 5.06
N ARG A 48 -9.58 -6.05 3.85
CA ARG A 48 -8.87 -6.40 2.60
C ARG A 48 -7.55 -5.64 2.44
N ALA A 49 -7.50 -4.38 2.86
CA ALA A 49 -6.26 -3.61 2.86
C ALA A 49 -5.24 -4.22 3.84
N ALA A 50 -5.68 -4.67 5.02
CA ALA A 50 -4.84 -5.36 5.99
C ALA A 50 -4.35 -6.70 5.46
N GLU A 51 -5.22 -7.52 4.88
CA GLU A 51 -4.83 -8.78 4.21
C GLU A 51 -3.75 -8.54 3.13
N SER A 52 -3.87 -7.47 2.33
CA SER A 52 -2.89 -7.11 1.29
C SER A 52 -1.53 -6.69 1.86
N LEU A 53 -1.52 -5.93 2.97
CA LEU A 53 -0.29 -5.54 3.66
C LEU A 53 0.35 -6.73 4.36
N ASP A 54 -0.41 -7.45 5.17
CA ASP A 54 0.10 -8.48 6.08
C ASP A 54 0.57 -9.73 5.32
N SER A 55 0.02 -10.00 4.14
CA SER A 55 0.50 -11.05 3.23
C SER A 55 1.75 -10.66 2.43
N GLY A 56 2.18 -9.39 2.50
CA GLY A 56 3.27 -8.85 1.69
C GLY A 56 2.89 -8.55 0.22
N ALA A 57 1.65 -8.83 -0.20
CA ALA A 57 1.20 -8.62 -1.58
C ALA A 57 1.32 -7.14 -2.03
N ALA A 58 1.05 -6.20 -1.12
CA ALA A 58 1.24 -4.78 -1.39
C ALA A 58 2.72 -4.44 -1.69
N PHE A 59 3.65 -5.04 -0.95
CA PHE A 59 5.08 -4.80 -1.15
C PHE A 59 5.61 -5.45 -2.43
N GLU A 60 5.15 -6.67 -2.73
CA GLU A 60 5.43 -7.32 -4.02
C GLU A 60 4.92 -6.49 -5.19
N LYS A 61 3.73 -5.88 -5.07
CA LYS A 61 3.20 -5.03 -6.13
C LYS A 61 4.05 -3.79 -6.36
N LEU A 62 4.62 -3.18 -5.30
CA LEU A 62 5.59 -2.09 -5.42
C LEU A 62 6.85 -2.57 -6.15
N ARG A 63 7.43 -3.73 -5.77
CA ARG A 63 8.60 -4.31 -6.45
C ARG A 63 8.34 -4.53 -7.94
N ALA A 64 7.19 -5.11 -8.27
CA ALA A 64 6.79 -5.33 -9.65
C ALA A 64 6.67 -4.02 -10.44
N LEU A 65 6.13 -2.96 -9.83
CA LEU A 65 6.05 -1.64 -10.46
C LEU A 65 7.44 -1.05 -10.69
N VAL A 66 8.35 -1.13 -9.71
CA VAL A 66 9.75 -0.66 -9.85
C VAL A 66 10.45 -1.39 -10.99
N SER A 67 10.34 -2.72 -11.03
CA SER A 67 10.94 -3.53 -12.09
C SER A 67 10.36 -3.18 -13.46
N PHE A 68 9.04 -3.04 -13.55
CA PHE A 68 8.35 -2.66 -14.77
C PHE A 68 8.83 -1.30 -15.30
N THR A 69 8.88 -0.25 -14.46
CA THR A 69 9.30 1.08 -14.95
C THR A 69 10.77 1.14 -15.35
N GLN A 70 11.64 0.36 -14.71
CA GLN A 70 13.06 0.28 -15.06
C GLN A 70 13.30 -0.41 -16.41
N GLN A 71 12.45 -1.38 -16.79
CA GLN A 71 12.54 -2.02 -18.11
C GLN A 71 12.33 -1.03 -19.27
N PHE A 72 11.56 0.04 -19.06
CA PHE A 72 11.30 1.06 -20.08
C PHE A 72 12.21 2.29 -19.98
N ALA A 73 13.01 2.41 -18.93
CA ALA A 73 13.90 3.57 -18.73
C ALA A 73 15.16 3.53 -19.64
N HIS A 74 15.34 2.45 -20.41
CA HIS A 74 16.44 2.28 -21.37
C HIS A 74 16.03 2.56 -22.83
N TYR A 75 14.85 3.15 -23.06
CA TYR A 75 14.42 3.74 -24.33
C TYR A 75 14.42 5.27 -24.22
#